data_AF-A0A9E3F7P0-F1
#
_entry.id   AF-A0A9E3F7P0-F1
#
_cell.length_a   1.000
_cell.length_b   1.000
_cell.length_c   1.000
_cell.angle_alpha   90.00
_cell.angle_beta   90.00
_cell.angle_gamma   90.00
#
_symmetry.space_group_name_H-M   'P 1'
#
loop_
_entity.id
_entity.type
_entity.pdbx_description
1 polymer ?
#
loop_
_entity_poly.entity_id
_entity_poly.type
_entity_poly.pdbx_seq_one_letter_code
_entity_poly.pdbx_strand_id
1 'polypeptide(L)'
;MNLSLPFIARPVATTLLAIGILLAGIVAYRFLPISALPSVDIPTIVVIAQRPGADPETMANSVAAPLERRLGEIAGVTEITSTN
;
A
#
# COMPACT_ATOMS: atom_id res chain seq x y z
N MET A 1 13.20 45.50 6.94
CA MET A 1 12.52 45.08 5.69
C MET A 1 11.07 44.82 6.03
N ASN A 2 10.13 45.56 5.44
CA ASN A 2 8.72 45.51 5.86
C ASN A 2 7.92 44.60 4.93
N LEU A 3 7.78 43.33 5.33
CA LEU A 3 7.09 42.31 4.54
C LEU A 3 5.60 42.61 4.31
N SER A 4 4.97 43.34 5.24
CA SER A 4 3.52 43.62 5.24
C SER A 4 3.11 44.82 4.39
N LEU A 5 4.04 45.75 4.13
CA LEU A 5 3.78 47.01 3.41
C LEU A 5 3.22 46.82 1.98
N PRO A 6 3.71 45.87 1.15
CA PRO A 6 3.13 45.64 -0.18
C PRO A 6 1.70 45.07 -0.14
N PHE A 7 1.37 44.25 0.87
CA PHE A 7 0.03 43.67 1.01
C PHE A 7 -1.01 44.71 1.43
N ILE A 8 -0.62 45.68 2.25
CA ILE A 8 -1.48 46.80 2.68
C ILE A 8 -1.66 47.82 1.54
N ALA A 9 -0.61 48.11 0.78
CA ALA A 9 -0.65 49.08 -0.31
C ALA A 9 -1.45 48.61 -1.53
N ARG A 10 -1.68 47.29 -1.68
CA ARG A 10 -2.45 46.71 -2.80
C ARG A 10 -3.57 45.80 -2.29
N PRO A 11 -4.61 46.36 -1.63
CA PRO A 11 -5.67 45.58 -1.00
C PRO A 11 -6.41 44.68 -1.99
N VAL A 12 -6.65 45.14 -3.23
CA VAL A 12 -7.32 44.36 -4.28
C VAL A 12 -6.49 43.15 -4.73
N ALA A 13 -5.17 43.30 -4.85
CA ALA A 13 -4.29 42.19 -5.22
C ALA A 13 -4.23 41.15 -4.10
N THR A 14 -4.17 41.60 -2.84
CA THR A 14 -4.15 40.73 -1.67
C THR A 14 -5.46 39.93 -1.52
N THR A 15 -6.62 40.55 -1.75
CA THR A 15 -7.91 39.84 -1.68
C THR A 15 -8.06 38.83 -2.81
N LEU A 16 -7.66 39.17 -4.04
CA LEU A 16 -7.64 38.22 -5.16
C LEU A 16 -6.71 37.04 -4.90
N LEU A 17 -5.53 37.28 -4.33
CA LEU A 17 -4.60 36.23 -3.93
C LEU A 17 -5.23 35.30 -2.87
N ALA A 18 -5.85 35.88 -1.85
CA ALA A 18 -6.52 35.11 -0.79
C ALA A 18 -7.66 34.24 -1.34
N ILE A 19 -8.48 34.80 -2.25
CA ILE A 19 -9.55 34.06 -2.93
C ILE A 19 -8.96 32.95 -3.80
N GLY A 20 -7.88 33.21 -4.53
CA GLY A 20 -7.20 32.21 -5.35
C GLY A 20 -6.71 31.01 -4.54
N ILE A 21 -6.08 31.28 -3.39
CA ILE A 21 -5.62 30.22 -2.47
C ILE A 21 -6.81 29.43 -1.92
N LEU A 22 -7.89 30.12 -1.54
CA LEU A 22 -9.10 29.49 -1.01
C LEU A 22 -9.75 28.56 -2.05
N LEU A 23 -9.90 29.02 -3.29
CA LEU A 23 -10.45 28.21 -4.38
C LEU A 23 -9.57 27.00 -4.70
N ALA A 24 -8.24 27.19 -4.77
CA ALA A 24 -7.30 26.10 -4.95
C ALA A 24 -7.40 25.06 -3.82
N GLY A 25 -7.56 25.52 -2.57
CA GLY A 25 -7.77 24.66 -1.41
C GLY A 25 -9.05 23.84 -1.49
N ILE A 26 -10.17 24.45 -1.91
CA ILE A 26 -11.46 23.74 -2.09
C ILE A 26 -11.33 22.65 -3.15
N VAL A 27 -10.68 22.96 -4.28
CA VAL A 27 -10.44 22.00 -5.36
C VAL A 27 -9.55 20.86 -4.86
N ALA A 28 -8.42 21.18 -4.22
CA ALA A 28 -7.51 20.19 -3.66
C ALA A 28 -8.19 19.28 -2.62
N TYR A 29 -9.07 19.84 -1.78
CA TYR A 29 -9.84 19.06 -0.80
C TYR A 29 -10.74 18.02 -1.46
N ARG A 30 -11.33 18.32 -2.62
CA ARG A 30 -12.12 17.35 -3.38
C ARG A 30 -11.25 16.25 -4.00
N PHE A 31 -10.01 16.57 -4.35
CA PHE A 31 -9.07 15.64 -4.96
C PHE A 31 -8.29 14.80 -3.97
N LEU A 32 -8.39 15.05 -2.65
CA LEU A 32 -7.73 14.21 -1.67
C LEU A 32 -8.34 12.80 -1.70
N PRO A 33 -7.58 11.77 -2.12
CA PRO A 33 -8.06 10.40 -2.06
C PRO A 33 -8.08 9.97 -0.59
N ILE A 34 -9.26 9.62 -0.10
CA ILE A 34 -9.41 9.07 1.24
C ILE A 34 -9.18 7.57 1.13
N SER A 35 -7.94 7.13 1.32
CA SER A 35 -7.65 5.71 1.46
C SER A 35 -8.23 5.24 2.80
N ALA A 36 -9.35 4.52 2.75
CA ALA A 36 -10.10 4.10 3.94
C ALA A 36 -9.30 3.17 4.87
N LEU A 37 -8.25 2.56 4.35
CA LEU A 37 -7.34 1.69 5.05
C LEU A 37 -5.92 2.02 4.56
N PRO A 38 -4.90 2.11 5.43
CA PRO A 38 -3.52 2.05 4.96
C PRO A 38 -3.37 0.79 4.12
N SER A 39 -2.68 0.87 2.98
CA SER A 39 -2.30 -0.31 2.22
C SER A 39 -1.37 -1.15 3.09
N VAL A 40 -1.95 -2.03 3.89
CA VAL A 40 -1.22 -3.07 4.58
C VAL A 40 -0.95 -4.10 3.49
N ASP A 41 0.14 -3.90 2.78
CA ASP A 41 0.69 -4.95 1.93
C ASP A 41 1.08 -6.07 2.90
N ILE A 42 0.23 -7.09 3.01
CA ILE A 42 0.56 -8.34 3.68
C ILE A 42 1.28 -9.17 2.62
N PRO A 43 2.62 -9.28 2.65
CA PRO A 43 3.36 -10.01 1.62
C PRO A 43 3.14 -11.51 1.81
N THR A 44 2.00 -12.02 1.36
CA THR A 44 1.71 -13.46 1.36
C THR A 44 2.20 -14.07 0.06
N ILE A 45 3.10 -15.05 0.15
CA ILE A 45 3.54 -15.84 -1.00
C ILE A 45 2.60 -17.02 -1.14
N VAL A 46 1.88 -17.11 -2.27
CA VAL A 46 1.01 -18.26 -2.59
C VAL A 46 1.74 -19.20 -3.52
N VAL A 47 1.92 -20.46 -3.11
CA VAL A 47 2.54 -21.50 -3.93
C VAL A 47 1.52 -22.61 -4.18
N ILE A 48 1.25 -22.91 -5.45
CA ILE A 48 0.32 -23.96 -5.87
C ILE A 48 1.14 -25.07 -6.53
N ALA A 49 1.08 -26.27 -5.98
CA ALA A 49 1.71 -27.45 -6.54
C ALA A 49 0.66 -28.56 -6.74
N GLN A 50 0.60 -29.12 -7.95
CA GLN A 50 -0.35 -30.18 -8.29
C GLN A 50 0.40 -31.38 -8.85
N ARG A 51 0.13 -32.58 -8.31
CA ARG A 51 0.63 -33.84 -8.86
C ARG A 51 -0.56 -34.78 -9.13
N PRO A 52 -0.97 -34.96 -10.40
CA PRO A 52 -2.11 -35.80 -10.73
C PRO A 52 -1.83 -37.26 -10.41
N GLY A 53 -2.79 -37.94 -9.75
CA GLY A 53 -2.71 -39.38 -9.43
C GLY A 53 -1.84 -39.74 -8.22
N ALA A 54 -1.49 -38.77 -7.36
CA ALA A 54 -0.76 -39.04 -6.12
C ALA A 54 -1.73 -39.22 -4.94
N ASP A 55 -1.53 -40.30 -4.16
CA ASP A 55 -2.21 -40.46 -2.87
C ASP A 55 -1.82 -39.33 -1.90
N PRO A 56 -2.67 -38.93 -0.94
CA PRO A 56 -2.38 -37.82 0.00
C PRO A 56 -1.07 -37.98 0.76
N GLU A 57 -0.72 -39.22 1.14
CA GLU A 57 0.54 -39.54 1.80
C GLU A 57 1.75 -39.33 0.87
N THR A 58 1.56 -39.60 -0.43
CA THR A 58 2.58 -39.34 -1.45
C THR A 58 2.69 -37.84 -1.75
N MET A 59 1.60 -37.10 -1.75
CA MET A 59 1.60 -35.63 -1.88
C MET A 59 2.38 -34.96 -0.73
N ALA A 60 2.14 -35.40 0.50
CA ALA A 60 2.85 -34.89 1.67
C ALA A 60 4.37 -35.11 1.57
N ASN A 61 4.80 -36.32 1.21
CA ASN A 61 6.22 -36.67 1.19
C ASN A 61 6.98 -36.14 -0.04
N SER A 62 6.35 -36.12 -1.21
CA SER A 62 7.04 -35.78 -2.48
C SER A 62 6.92 -34.31 -2.88
N VAL A 63 5.89 -33.60 -2.41
CA VAL A 63 5.61 -32.21 -2.80
C VAL A 63 5.68 -31.29 -1.59
N ALA A 64 4.92 -31.54 -0.52
CA ALA A 64 4.85 -30.62 0.61
C ALA A 64 6.17 -30.53 1.40
N ALA A 65 6.76 -31.67 1.80
CA ALA A 65 8.00 -31.72 2.57
C ALA A 65 9.19 -30.98 1.92
N PRO A 66 9.51 -31.16 0.63
CA PRO A 66 10.58 -30.39 -0.01
C PRO A 66 10.22 -28.91 -0.21
N LEU A 67 8.95 -28.58 -0.46
CA LEU A 67 8.49 -27.20 -0.65
C LEU A 67 8.63 -26.40 0.65
N GLU A 68 8.19 -26.97 1.78
CA GLU A 68 8.31 -26.37 3.11
C GLU A 68 9.77 -26.14 3.49
N ARG A 69 10.66 -27.10 3.20
CA ARG A 69 12.08 -26.98 3.52
C ARG A 69 12.75 -25.83 2.76
N ARG A 70 12.38 -25.61 1.50
CA ARG A 70 12.89 -24.50 0.68
C ARG A 70 12.27 -23.15 1.02
N LEU A 71 10.98 -23.12 1.35
CA LEU A 71 10.28 -21.90 1.75
C LEU A 71 10.70 -21.46 3.16
N GLY A 72 10.98 -22.39 4.07
CA GLY A 72 11.49 -22.10 5.42
C GLY A 72 12.94 -21.62 5.46
N GLU A 73 13.73 -21.85 4.40
CA GLU A 73 15.08 -21.27 4.24
C GLU A 73 15.02 -19.76 3.87
N ILE A 74 13.85 -19.23 3.49
CA ILE A 74 13.66 -17.81 3.17
C ILE A 74 13.57 -17.01 4.46
N ALA A 75 14.54 -16.10 4.68
CA ALA A 75 14.53 -15.21 5.82
C ALA A 75 13.28 -14.30 5.79
N GLY A 76 12.47 -14.34 6.87
CA GLY A 76 11.28 -13.50 7.03
C GLY A 76 9.93 -14.22 6.90
N VAL A 77 9.91 -15.54 6.66
CA VAL A 77 8.66 -16.31 6.69
C VAL A 77 8.21 -16.52 8.14
N THR A 78 7.05 -15.98 8.49
CA THR A 78 6.51 -16.01 9.86
C THR A 78 5.52 -17.16 10.07
N GLU A 79 4.81 -17.59 9.01
CA GLU A 79 3.83 -18.68 9.07
C GLU A 79 3.74 -19.40 7.72
N ILE A 80 3.67 -20.74 7.74
CA ILE A 80 3.47 -21.59 6.55
C ILE A 80 2.22 -22.43 6.80
N THR A 81 1.18 -22.23 6.00
CA THR A 81 -0.06 -23.02 6.05
C THR A 81 -0.16 -23.90 4.81
N SER A 82 -0.19 -25.21 5.01
CA SER A 82 -0.26 -26.23 3.96
C SER A 82 -1.64 -26.88 3.98
N THR A 83 -2.35 -26.88 2.86
CA THR A 83 -3.62 -27.61 2.69
C THR A 83 -3.39 -28.67 1.61
N ASN A 84 -3.54 -29.96 1.97
CA ASN A 84 -3.37 -31.10 1.05
C ASN A 84 -4.69 -31.51 0.41
#